data_AF-A0A536YP62-F1
#
_entry.id   AF-A0A536YP62-F1
#
_cell.length_a   1.000
_cell.length_b   1.000
_cell.length_c   1.000
_cell.angle_alpha   90.00
_cell.angle_beta   90.00
_cell.angle_gamma   90.00
#
_symmetry.space_group_name_H-M   'P 1'
#
loop_
_entity.id
_entity.type
_entity.pdbx_description
1 polymer ?
#
loop_
_entity_poly.entity_id
_entity_poly.type
_entity_poly.pdbx_seq_one_letter_code
_entity_poly.pdbx_strand_id
1 'polypeptide(L)'
;MNERTRKAMLALVDLCMLATALFMLGYGAHLVAVTWHQVIAEFPGLSVGITYLPIPVGGLITVLFIVERLWCGEPPRTSIMYSDRPLDLE
;
A
#
# COMPACT_ATOMS: atom_id res chain seq x y z
N MET A 1 24.55 14.31 -5.42
CA MET A 1 23.72 13.36 -6.19
C MET A 1 23.08 14.12 -7.35
N ASN A 2 23.19 13.61 -8.58
CA ASN A 2 22.57 14.27 -9.74
C ASN A 2 21.03 14.26 -9.63
N GLU A 3 20.38 15.37 -9.99
CA GLU A 3 18.92 15.53 -9.95
C GLU A 3 18.20 14.48 -10.81
N ARG A 4 18.78 14.13 -11.97
CA ARG A 4 18.26 13.05 -12.84
C ARG A 4 18.32 11.68 -12.16
N THR A 5 19.41 11.39 -11.45
CA THR A 5 19.59 10.12 -10.73
C THR A 5 18.60 10.03 -9.56
N ARG A 6 18.35 11.13 -8.86
CA ARG A 6 17.34 11.21 -7.80
C ARG A 6 15.94 10.91 -8.35
N LYS A 7 15.55 11.54 -9.47
CA LYS A 7 14.25 11.28 -10.10
C LYS A 7 14.11 9.85 -10.61
N ALA A 8 15.16 9.29 -11.21
CA ALA A 8 15.15 7.91 -11.67
C ALA A 8 14.99 6.91 -10.50
N MET A 9 15.66 7.16 -9.37
CA MET A 9 15.49 6.34 -8.16
C MET A 9 14.07 6.43 -7.60
N LEU A 10 13.48 7.63 -7.55
CA LEU A 10 12.10 7.80 -7.06
C LEU A 10 11.10 7.06 -7.96
N ALA A 11 11.23 7.17 -9.28
CA ALA A 11 10.39 6.45 -10.23
C ALA A 11 10.53 4.92 -10.09
N LEU A 12 11.75 4.42 -9.84
CA LEU A 12 11.99 3.00 -9.59
C LEU A 12 11.31 2.53 -8.31
N VAL A 13 11.39 3.31 -7.22
CA VAL A 13 10.70 2.99 -5.96
C VAL A 13 9.19 2.95 -6.17
N ASP A 14 8.63 3.93 -6.86
CA ASP A 14 7.19 3.97 -7.13
C ASP A 14 6.73 2.76 -7.97
N LEU A 15 7.54 2.34 -8.97
CA LEU A 15 7.27 1.13 -9.75
C LEU A 15 7.33 -0.14 -8.89
N CYS A 16 8.34 -0.27 -8.02
CA CYS A 16 8.45 -1.41 -7.11
C CYS A 16 7.28 -1.46 -6.11
N MET A 17 6.86 -0.32 -5.58
CA MET A 17 5.68 -0.24 -4.70
C MET A 17 4.41 -0.65 -5.44
N LEU A 18 4.22 -0.17 -6.68
CA LEU A 18 3.07 -0.53 -7.50
C LEU A 18 3.03 -2.03 -7.78
N ALA A 19 4.17 -2.61 -8.18
CA ALA A 19 4.29 -4.05 -8.43
C ALA A 19 3.92 -4.88 -7.19
N THR A 20 4.42 -4.48 -6.02
CA THR A 20 4.10 -5.16 -4.75
C THR A 20 2.63 -5.00 -4.37
N ALA A 21 2.05 -3.82 -4.58
CA ALA A 21 0.64 -3.56 -4.28
C ALA A 21 -0.32 -4.37 -5.18
N LEU A 22 -0.01 -4.48 -6.47
CA LEU A 22 -0.75 -5.34 -7.41
C LEU A 22 -0.62 -6.82 -7.05
N PHE A 23 0.56 -7.25 -6.61
CA PHE A 23 0.78 -8.61 -6.11
C PHE A 23 -0.10 -8.90 -4.87
N MET A 24 -0.13 -7.98 -3.89
CA MET A 24 -0.97 -8.10 -2.70
C MET A 24 -2.46 -8.16 -3.05
N LEU A 25 -2.91 -7.40 -4.05
CA LEU A 25 -4.28 -7.44 -4.54
C LEU A 25 -4.65 -8.80 -5.16
N GLY A 26 -3.86 -9.26 -6.14
CA GLY A 26 -4.17 -10.48 -6.89
C GLY A 26 -4.01 -11.74 -6.03
N TYR A 27 -2.83 -11.94 -5.45
CA TYR A 27 -2.54 -13.12 -4.64
C TYR A 27 -3.24 -13.07 -3.28
N GLY A 28 -3.43 -11.89 -2.69
CA GLY A 28 -4.20 -11.73 -1.46
C GLY A 28 -5.67 -12.11 -1.65
N ALA A 29 -6.30 -11.68 -2.75
CA ALA A 29 -7.68 -12.09 -3.07
C ALA A 29 -7.79 -13.61 -3.31
N HIS A 30 -6.81 -14.18 -4.03
CA HIS A 30 -6.75 -15.64 -4.22
C HIS A 30 -6.61 -16.38 -2.89
N LEU A 31 -5.74 -15.90 -1.99
CA LEU A 31 -5.55 -16.49 -0.67
C LEU A 31 -6.83 -16.45 0.17
N VAL A 32 -7.54 -15.31 0.17
CA VAL A 32 -8.85 -15.16 0.84
C VAL A 32 -9.87 -16.17 0.29
N ALA A 33 -9.94 -16.34 -1.02
CA ALA A 33 -10.88 -17.27 -1.65
C ALA A 33 -10.61 -18.73 -1.27
N VAL A 34 -9.33 -19.15 -1.26
CA VAL A 34 -8.93 -20.51 -0.88
C VAL A 34 -9.18 -20.77 0.61
N THR A 35 -8.96 -19.78 1.45
CA THR A 35 -9.08 -19.91 2.91
C THR A 35 -10.47 -19.59 3.45
N TRP A 36 -11.44 -19.28 2.58
CA TRP A 36 -12.80 -18.90 2.98
C TRP A 36 -13.55 -20.00 3.75
N HIS A 37 -13.35 -21.26 3.35
CA HIS A 37 -13.98 -22.42 4.01
C HIS A 37 -13.10 -23.04 5.11
N GLN A 38 -11.93 -22.45 5.37
CA GLN A 38 -11.05 -22.87 6.46
C GLN A 38 -11.44 -22.08 7.71
N VAL A 39 -11.74 -22.78 8.80
CA VAL A 39 -12.03 -22.17 10.11
C VAL A 39 -10.82 -22.30 11.02
N ILE A 40 -10.59 -21.29 11.84
CA ILE A 40 -9.53 -21.33 12.85
C ILE A 40 -9.97 -22.33 13.92
N ALA A 41 -9.11 -23.30 14.27
CA ALA A 41 -9.43 -24.32 15.26
C ALA A 41 -9.80 -23.74 16.64
N GLU A 42 -9.29 -22.55 16.94
CA GLU A 42 -9.52 -21.79 18.17
C GLU A 42 -10.84 -21.00 18.16
N PHE A 43 -11.40 -20.72 16.97
CA PHE A 43 -12.63 -19.93 16.78
C PHE A 43 -13.51 -20.55 15.67
N PRO A 44 -14.45 -21.43 16.01
CA PRO A 44 -15.27 -22.18 15.04
C PRO A 44 -16.13 -21.32 14.10
N GLY A 45 -16.32 -20.04 14.43
CA GLY A 45 -17.09 -19.08 13.64
C GLY A 45 -16.26 -18.09 12.82
N LEU A 46 -14.92 -18.09 12.97
CA LEU A 46 -14.05 -17.15 12.25
C LEU A 46 -13.37 -17.86 11.09
N SER A 47 -13.76 -17.47 9.87
CA SER A 47 -13.08 -17.90 8.64
C SER A 47 -11.70 -17.26 8.57
N VAL A 48 -10.71 -18.07 8.22
CA VAL A 48 -9.33 -17.64 7.96
C VAL A 48 -9.28 -16.64 6.80
N GLY A 49 -10.21 -16.76 5.84
CA GLY A 49 -10.34 -15.80 4.74
C GLY A 49 -10.61 -14.37 5.20
N ILE A 50 -11.38 -14.18 6.28
CA ILE A 50 -11.64 -12.84 6.85
C ILE A 50 -10.35 -12.23 7.39
N THR A 51 -9.50 -13.06 8.02
CA THR A 51 -8.23 -12.61 8.59
C THR A 51 -7.22 -12.20 7.52
N TYR A 52 -7.37 -12.70 6.28
CA TYR A 52 -6.54 -12.31 5.16
C TYR A 52 -7.06 -11.13 4.33
N LEU A 53 -8.32 -10.70 4.50
CA LEU A 53 -8.90 -9.52 3.81
C LEU A 53 -8.08 -8.22 3.96
N PRO A 54 -7.40 -7.93 5.08
CA PRO A 54 -6.56 -6.73 5.18
C PRO A 54 -5.44 -6.68 4.13
N ILE A 55 -4.96 -7.82 3.62
CA ILE A 55 -3.90 -7.89 2.59
C ILE A 55 -4.37 -7.31 1.25
N PRO A 56 -5.43 -7.84 0.59
CA PRO A 56 -5.92 -7.27 -0.66
C PRO A 56 -6.51 -5.87 -0.45
N VAL A 57 -7.12 -5.57 0.70
CA VAL A 57 -7.65 -4.22 1.00
C VAL A 57 -6.51 -3.20 1.09
N GLY A 58 -5.44 -3.54 1.81
CA GLY A 58 -4.24 -2.70 1.89
C GLY A 58 -3.61 -2.50 0.52
N GLY A 59 -3.46 -3.58 -0.25
CA GLY A 59 -2.98 -3.52 -1.64
C GLY A 59 -3.83 -2.59 -2.51
N LEU A 60 -5.16 -2.66 -2.40
CA LEU A 60 -6.09 -1.79 -3.14
C LEU A 60 -5.88 -0.32 -2.81
N ILE A 61 -5.84 0.00 -1.52
CA ILE A 61 -5.63 1.38 -1.05
C ILE A 61 -4.28 1.90 -1.52
N THR A 62 -3.22 1.10 -1.44
CA THR A 62 -1.89 1.49 -1.93
C THR A 62 -1.89 1.74 -3.43
N VAL A 63 -2.54 0.88 -4.23
CA VAL A 63 -2.67 1.13 -5.68
C VAL A 63 -3.39 2.44 -5.96
N LEU A 64 -4.50 2.72 -5.27
CA LEU A 64 -5.24 3.97 -5.41
C LEU A 64 -4.36 5.19 -5.09
N PHE A 65 -3.56 5.14 -4.02
CA PHE A 65 -2.61 6.20 -3.67
C PHE A 65 -1.52 6.40 -4.72
N ILE A 66 -0.99 5.32 -5.30
CA ILE A 66 0.03 5.43 -6.34
C ILE A 66 -0.59 6.01 -7.62
N VAL A 67 -1.80 5.59 -7.99
CA VAL A 67 -2.54 6.15 -9.12
C VAL A 67 -2.83 7.64 -8.92
N GLU A 68 -3.29 8.03 -7.72
CA GLU A 68 -3.49 9.44 -7.35
C GLU A 68 -2.18 10.24 -7.49
N ARG A 69 -1.07 9.72 -6.96
CA ARG A 69 0.24 10.38 -7.04
C ARG A 69 0.75 10.51 -8.47
N LEU A 70 0.50 9.53 -9.34
CA LEU A 70 0.86 9.61 -10.76
C LEU A 70 0.03 10.66 -11.51
N TRP A 71 -1.25 10.85 -11.14
CA TRP A 71 -2.15 11.80 -11.81
C TRP A 71 -2.06 13.22 -11.25
N CYS A 72 -2.05 13.37 -9.93
CA CYS A 72 -2.04 14.66 -9.23
C CYS A 72 -0.61 15.21 -9.02
N GLY A 73 0.41 14.37 -9.20
CA GLY A 73 1.82 14.72 -8.99
C GLY A 73 2.26 14.59 -7.53
N GLU A 74 3.47 15.06 -7.24
CA GLU A 74 4.00 15.05 -5.88
C GLU A 74 3.19 16.00 -4.98
N PRO A 75 2.77 15.55 -3.78
CA PRO A 75 2.00 16.39 -2.87
C PRO A 75 2.78 17.69 -2.56
N PRO A 76 2.10 18.83 -2.47
CA PRO A 76 2.74 20.11 -2.15
C PRO A 76 3.54 20.00 -0.85
N ARG A 77 4.66 20.72 -0.75
CA ARG A 77 5.51 20.77 0.46
C ARG A 77 4.77 21.29 1.71
N THR A 78 3.58 21.84 1.56
CA THR A 78 2.67 22.29 2.62
C THR A 78 1.67 21.22 3.08
N SER A 79 1.70 20.02 2.49
CA SER A 79 0.82 18.93 2.89
C SER A 79 1.16 18.44 4.30
N ILE A 80 0.12 18.20 5.11
CA ILE A 80 0.22 17.65 6.48
C ILE A 80 1.03 16.34 6.50
N MET A 81 1.00 15.58 5.41
CA MET A 81 1.74 14.31 5.26
C MET A 81 3.27 14.52 5.17
N TYR A 82 3.72 15.71 4.75
CA TYR A 82 5.14 16.09 4.63
C TYR A 82 5.66 16.92 5.82
N SER A 83 4.86 17.06 6.89
CA SER A 83 5.22 17.86 8.07
C SER A 83 6.26 17.15 8.93
N ASP A 84 7.43 16.83 8.38
CA ASP A 84 8.69 16.66 9.10
C ASP A 84 9.30 18.03 9.45
N ARG A 85 8.49 19.10 9.54
CA ARG A 85 8.91 20.24 10.34
C ARG A 85 8.93 19.74 11.79
N PRO A 86 10.06 19.75 12.51
CA PRO A 86 9.96 19.95 13.94
C PRO A 86 9.08 21.19 14.07
N LEU A 87 7.87 21.03 14.62
CA LEU A 87 7.06 22.17 14.99
C LEU A 87 8.01 23.00 15.85
N ASP A 88 8.44 24.16 15.35
CA ASP A 88 9.31 25.05 16.08
C ASP A 88 8.46 25.51 17.28
N LEU A 89 8.49 24.71 18.34
CA LEU A 89 7.86 24.96 19.63
C LEU A 89 8.71 26.06 20.28
N GLU A 90 8.56 27.27 19.76
CA GLU A 90 8.92 28.51 20.43
C GLU A 90 7.78 28.95 21.36
#